data_AF-A0A257PHD1-F1
#
_entry.id   AF-A0A257PHD1-F1
#
_cell.length_a   1.000
_cell.length_b   1.000
_cell.length_c   1.000
_cell.angle_alpha   90.00
_cell.angle_beta   90.00
_cell.angle_gamma   90.00
#
_symmetry.space_group_name_H-M   'P 1'
#
loop_
_entity.id
_entity.type
_entity.pdbx_description
1 polymer ?
#
loop_
_entity_poly.entity_id
_entity_poly.type
_entity_poly.pdbx_seq_one_letter_code
_entity_poly.pdbx_strand_id
1 'polypeptide(L)'
;MTPEQQQLHASNNRFNSTVAEGAAVGAVGGALIGYLSGGTKGALIGAGAGLATGGAAGYLVAQNNYTQARTEQNYRTAIADAQTQAAAFQKDATLSETVAAQAMSRAAELNAQYRAHTISAEQYRSSIAQYENTIHDLDAKNAAAQQQISALQKSIAVTPASQAAPFRDALHTIEQDNKRIAAAKERLRQVTLSAPASA
;
A
#
# COMPACT_ATOMS: atom_id res chain seq x y z
N MET A 1 -22.73 -21.36 15.15
CA MET A 1 -22.04 -20.46 14.22
C MET A 1 -23.06 -19.44 13.77
N THR A 2 -22.80 -18.15 13.97
CA THR A 2 -23.77 -17.12 13.59
C THR A 2 -23.67 -16.81 12.09
N PRO A 3 -24.74 -16.30 11.45
CA PRO A 3 -24.73 -15.97 10.02
C PRO A 3 -23.61 -15.00 9.63
N GLU A 4 -23.18 -14.11 10.53
CA GLU A 4 -22.09 -13.15 10.30
C GLU A 4 -20.71 -13.83 10.21
N GLN A 5 -20.48 -14.92 10.96
CA GLN A 5 -19.22 -15.66 10.92
C GLN A 5 -19.04 -16.48 9.63
N GLN A 6 -20.14 -16.91 9.02
CA GLN A 6 -20.13 -17.59 7.73
C GLN A 6 -19.90 -16.62 6.57
N GLN A 7 -20.35 -15.37 6.66
CA GLN A 7 -20.06 -14.34 5.66
C GLN A 7 -18.59 -13.90 5.66
N LEU A 8 -17.94 -13.87 6.84
CA LEU A 8 -16.51 -13.61 6.95
C LEU A 8 -15.64 -14.74 6.38
N HIS A 9 -15.99 -16.01 6.64
CA HIS A 9 -15.27 -17.15 6.03
C HIS A 9 -15.55 -17.32 4.54
N ALA A 10 -16.77 -17.03 4.08
CA ALA A 10 -17.10 -17.07 2.65
C ALA A 10 -16.46 -15.92 1.86
N SER A 11 -16.19 -14.78 2.51
CA SER A 11 -15.45 -13.67 1.90
C SER A 11 -13.99 -14.04 1.63
N ASN A 12 -13.34 -14.76 2.56
CA ASN A 12 -11.94 -15.17 2.41
C ASN A 12 -11.72 -16.12 1.21
N ASN A 13 -12.66 -17.03 0.95
CA ASN A 13 -12.55 -17.99 -0.17
C ASN A 13 -12.99 -17.43 -1.53
N ARG A 14 -13.83 -16.38 -1.58
CA ARG A 14 -14.17 -15.67 -2.84
C ARG A 14 -13.15 -14.60 -3.22
N PHE A 15 -12.42 -14.03 -2.24
CA PHE A 15 -11.39 -13.03 -2.50
C PHE A 15 -10.20 -13.60 -3.30
N ASN A 16 -9.93 -14.90 -3.17
CA ASN A 16 -8.87 -15.61 -3.89
C ASN A 16 -9.24 -15.99 -5.35
N SER A 17 -10.47 -15.70 -5.78
CA SER A 17 -11.03 -16.11 -7.07
C SER A 17 -11.82 -14.94 -7.65
N THR A 18 -11.13 -13.88 -8.08
CA THR A 18 -11.44 -13.07 -9.28
C THR A 18 -10.37 -11.99 -9.38
N VAL A 19 -9.34 -12.36 -10.11
CA VAL A 19 -8.28 -11.51 -10.64
C VAL A 19 -8.88 -10.56 -11.68
N ALA A 20 -9.06 -9.31 -11.25
CA ALA A 20 -9.18 -8.12 -12.10
C ALA A 20 -8.24 -7.06 -11.47
N GLU A 21 -6.95 -7.17 -11.79
CA GLU A 21 -5.89 -7.42 -10.78
C GLU A 21 -5.07 -6.21 -10.30
N GLY A 22 -5.51 -4.97 -10.49
CA GLY A 22 -4.74 -3.78 -10.07
C GLY A 22 -5.51 -2.84 -9.15
N ALA A 23 -6.59 -2.27 -9.67
CA ALA A 23 -7.38 -1.26 -8.96
C ALA A 23 -8.15 -1.85 -7.76
N ALA A 24 -8.66 -3.07 -7.87
CA ALA A 24 -9.38 -3.74 -6.79
C ALA A 24 -8.43 -4.12 -5.64
N VAL A 25 -7.23 -4.63 -5.97
CA VAL A 25 -6.20 -4.97 -4.98
C VAL A 25 -5.67 -3.72 -4.28
N GLY A 26 -5.38 -2.66 -5.05
CA GLY A 26 -4.95 -1.37 -4.51
C GLY A 26 -5.99 -0.76 -3.58
N ALA A 27 -7.26 -0.69 -3.99
CA ALA A 27 -8.33 -0.13 -3.17
C ALA A 27 -8.59 -0.95 -1.91
N VAL A 28 -8.61 -2.29 -1.99
CA VAL A 28 -8.85 -3.13 -0.82
C VAL A 28 -7.68 -3.09 0.15
N GLY A 29 -6.45 -3.25 -0.33
CA GLY A 29 -5.27 -3.18 0.53
C GLY A 29 -5.07 -1.79 1.13
N GLY A 30 -5.36 -0.76 0.34
CA GLY A 30 -5.47 0.61 0.82
C GLY A 30 -6.51 0.77 1.93
N ALA A 31 -7.71 0.20 1.77
CA ALA A 31 -8.76 0.26 2.77
C ALA A 31 -8.35 -0.46 4.07
N LEU A 32 -7.66 -1.60 3.96
CA LEU A 32 -7.20 -2.34 5.13
C LEU A 32 -6.16 -1.55 5.93
N ILE A 33 -5.11 -1.07 5.26
CA ILE A 33 -4.07 -0.22 5.88
C ILE A 33 -4.72 1.03 6.51
N GLY A 34 -5.62 1.67 5.75
CA GLY A 34 -6.35 2.83 6.22
C GLY A 34 -7.20 2.54 7.46
N TYR A 35 -7.91 1.40 7.47
CA TYR A 35 -8.73 0.99 8.60
C TYR A 35 -7.91 0.80 9.86
N LEU A 36 -6.77 0.13 9.74
CA LEU A 36 -5.86 -0.06 10.88
C LEU A 36 -5.32 1.27 11.40
N SER A 37 -5.01 2.22 10.50
CA SER A 37 -4.47 3.53 10.89
C SER A 37 -5.49 4.46 11.56
N GLY A 38 -6.78 4.41 11.17
CA GLY A 38 -7.75 5.45 11.53
C GLY A 38 -9.22 5.02 11.51
N GLY A 39 -9.50 3.72 11.62
CA GLY A 39 -10.85 3.15 11.60
C GLY A 39 -11.56 3.37 10.26
N THR A 40 -12.88 3.46 10.26
CA THR A 40 -13.69 3.56 9.02
C THR A 40 -13.34 4.77 8.15
N LYS A 41 -13.03 5.91 8.76
CA LYS A 41 -12.55 7.10 8.04
C LYS A 41 -11.20 6.83 7.40
N GLY A 42 -10.29 6.21 8.14
CA GLY A 42 -9.01 5.77 7.62
C GLY A 42 -9.17 4.78 6.46
N ALA A 43 -10.13 3.85 6.53
CA ALA A 43 -10.40 2.87 5.47
C ALA A 43 -10.81 3.52 4.16
N LEU A 44 -11.74 4.48 4.18
CA LEU A 44 -12.12 5.22 2.97
C LEU A 44 -10.95 6.02 2.39
N ILE A 45 -10.17 6.64 3.28
CA ILE A 45 -8.99 7.41 2.92
C ILE A 45 -7.93 6.52 2.26
N GLY A 46 -7.68 5.36 2.86
CA GLY A 46 -6.72 4.38 2.36
C GLY A 46 -7.19 3.71 1.08
N ALA A 47 -8.48 3.43 0.94
CA ALA A 47 -9.06 2.89 -0.29
C ALA A 47 -8.86 3.85 -1.47
N GLY A 48 -9.12 5.14 -1.26
CA GLY A 48 -8.89 6.15 -2.30
C GLY A 48 -7.41 6.27 -2.69
N ALA A 49 -6.50 6.26 -1.70
CA ALA A 49 -5.06 6.30 -1.95
C ALA A 49 -4.58 5.03 -2.68
N GLY A 50 -5.02 3.87 -2.24
CA GLY A 50 -4.69 2.58 -2.82
C GLY A 50 -5.28 2.37 -4.22
N LEU A 51 -6.46 2.94 -4.51
CA LEU A 51 -6.98 2.98 -5.88
C LEU A 51 -6.09 3.89 -6.75
N ALA A 52 -5.65 5.05 -6.24
CA ALA A 52 -4.78 5.94 -7.00
C ALA A 52 -3.41 5.31 -7.28
N THR A 53 -2.82 4.56 -6.34
CA THR A 53 -1.53 3.88 -6.54
C THR A 53 -1.65 2.55 -7.31
N GLY A 54 -2.75 1.80 -7.15
CA GLY A 54 -2.98 0.50 -7.80
C GLY A 54 -3.76 0.54 -9.12
N GLY A 55 -4.60 1.56 -9.33
CA GLY A 55 -5.39 1.77 -10.54
C GLY A 55 -4.65 2.51 -11.66
N ALA A 56 -3.59 3.26 -11.33
CA ALA A 56 -2.84 4.05 -12.31
C ALA A 56 -1.83 3.24 -13.13
N ALA A 57 -1.50 2.00 -12.75
CA ALA A 57 -0.68 1.11 -13.58
C ALA A 57 -1.29 0.87 -14.98
N GLY A 58 -2.62 1.00 -15.12
CA GLY A 58 -3.32 0.93 -16.41
C GLY A 58 -2.99 2.06 -17.39
N TYR A 59 -2.40 3.17 -16.94
CA TYR A 59 -2.15 4.35 -17.79
C TYR A 59 -0.91 4.21 -18.68
N LEU A 60 -0.06 3.20 -18.46
CA LEU A 60 1.05 2.91 -19.38
C LEU A 60 0.57 2.42 -20.75
N VAL A 61 -0.69 1.98 -20.86
CA VAL A 61 -1.34 1.66 -22.14
C VAL A 61 -1.70 2.92 -22.94
N ALA A 62 -1.72 4.11 -22.33
CA ALA A 62 -1.89 5.38 -23.05
C ALA A 62 -0.64 5.80 -23.86
N GLN A 63 0.47 5.05 -23.74
CA GLN A 63 1.70 5.28 -24.52
C GLN A 63 1.48 5.18 -26.04
N ASN A 64 0.40 4.51 -26.49
CA ASN A 64 0.01 4.48 -27.91
C ASN A 64 -0.82 5.70 -28.38
N ASN A 65 -1.38 6.52 -27.49
CA ASN A 65 -2.18 7.69 -27.90
C ASN A 65 -1.38 9.01 -27.85
N TYR A 66 -0.33 9.10 -27.03
CA TYR A 66 0.52 10.31 -26.95
C TYR A 66 1.56 10.42 -28.06
N THR A 67 1.78 9.35 -28.83
CA THR A 67 2.69 9.34 -29.99
C THR A 67 2.22 10.24 -31.13
N GLN A 68 0.93 10.63 -31.18
CA GLN A 68 0.40 11.41 -32.30
C GLN A 68 0.42 12.93 -32.11
N ALA A 69 0.53 13.45 -30.88
CA ALA A 69 0.65 14.89 -30.67
C ALA A 69 1.38 15.19 -29.34
N ARG A 70 2.69 15.42 -29.37
CA ARG A 70 3.47 15.88 -28.20
C ARG A 70 3.18 17.36 -27.89
N THR A 71 1.94 17.65 -27.52
CA THR A 71 1.47 19.00 -27.23
C THR A 71 1.77 19.38 -25.78
N GLU A 72 1.88 20.68 -25.53
CA GLU A 72 1.94 21.26 -24.19
C GLU A 72 0.81 20.73 -23.29
N GLN A 73 -0.41 20.55 -23.83
CA GLN A 73 -1.54 20.02 -23.09
C GLN A 73 -1.31 18.56 -22.62
N ASN A 74 -0.70 17.73 -23.46
CA ASN A 74 -0.43 16.34 -23.13
C ASN A 74 0.62 16.21 -22.02
N TYR A 75 1.64 17.07 -22.03
CA TYR A 75 2.60 17.13 -20.94
C TYR A 75 1.97 17.62 -19.63
N ARG A 76 1.08 18.62 -19.68
CA ARG A 76 0.36 19.10 -18.48
C ARG A 76 -0.47 18.00 -17.82
N THR A 77 -1.22 17.22 -18.61
CA THR A 77 -1.97 16.08 -18.08
C THR A 77 -1.05 15.03 -17.46
N ALA A 78 0.00 14.64 -18.18
CA ALA A 78 0.95 13.64 -17.69
C ALA A 78 1.69 14.11 -16.41
N ILE A 79 2.00 15.40 -16.29
CA ILE A 79 2.58 15.99 -15.07
C ILE A 79 1.57 15.94 -13.91
N ALA A 80 0.32 16.34 -14.14
CA ALA A 80 -0.73 16.29 -13.12
C ALA A 80 -0.97 14.86 -12.61
N ASP A 81 -0.94 13.88 -13.52
CA ASP A 81 -1.07 12.46 -13.18
C ASP A 81 0.13 11.97 -12.37
N ALA A 82 1.36 12.33 -12.76
CA ALA A 82 2.57 11.98 -12.02
C ALA A 82 2.55 12.57 -10.60
N GLN A 83 2.11 13.82 -10.44
CA GLN A 83 1.97 14.49 -9.15
C GLN A 83 0.87 13.85 -8.28
N THR A 84 -0.27 13.49 -8.89
CA THR A 84 -1.36 12.81 -8.20
C THR A 84 -0.90 11.45 -7.65
N GLN A 85 -0.14 10.70 -8.45
CA GLN A 85 0.43 9.42 -8.02
C GLN A 85 1.46 9.61 -6.91
N ALA A 86 2.35 10.59 -7.03
CA ALA A 86 3.31 10.91 -5.98
C ALA A 86 2.62 11.24 -4.65
N ALA A 87 1.57 12.07 -4.68
CA ALA A 87 0.78 12.39 -3.49
C ALA A 87 0.08 11.15 -2.90
N ALA A 88 -0.39 10.22 -3.74
CA ALA A 88 -0.98 8.97 -3.29
C ALA A 88 0.06 8.05 -2.61
N PHE A 89 1.26 7.93 -3.16
CA PHE A 89 2.37 7.20 -2.53
C PHE A 89 2.81 7.83 -1.20
N GLN A 90 2.87 9.16 -1.12
CA GLN A 90 3.17 9.87 0.13
C GLN A 90 2.16 9.55 1.23
N LYS A 91 0.88 9.50 0.86
CA LYS A 91 -0.20 9.15 1.76
C LYS A 91 -0.13 7.70 2.21
N ASP A 92 0.11 6.78 1.27
CA ASP A 92 0.31 5.37 1.56
C ASP A 92 1.50 5.14 2.49
N ALA A 93 2.63 5.83 2.27
CA ALA A 93 3.80 5.76 3.15
C ALA A 93 3.47 6.20 4.58
N THR A 94 2.76 7.31 4.73
CA THR A 94 2.36 7.85 6.04
C THR A 94 1.41 6.91 6.79
N LEU A 95 0.42 6.34 6.10
CA LEU A 95 -0.49 5.35 6.69
C LEU A 95 0.26 4.08 7.08
N SER A 96 1.17 3.60 6.23
CA SER A 96 1.98 2.40 6.48
C SER A 96 2.87 2.57 7.71
N GLU A 97 3.52 3.72 7.84
CA GLU A 97 4.33 4.06 9.03
C GLU A 97 3.49 4.11 10.30
N THR A 98 2.29 4.68 10.22
CA THR A 98 1.35 4.74 11.35
C THR A 98 0.93 3.35 11.81
N VAL A 99 0.54 2.48 10.87
CA VAL A 99 0.17 1.09 11.17
C VAL A 99 1.35 0.32 11.78
N ALA A 100 2.56 0.48 11.23
CA ALA A 100 3.76 -0.14 11.77
C ALA A 100 4.05 0.32 13.21
N ALA A 101 3.92 1.62 13.50
CA ALA A 101 4.11 2.16 14.84
C ALA A 101 3.08 1.60 15.84
N GLN A 102 1.81 1.55 15.44
CA GLN A 102 0.74 0.98 16.25
C GLN A 102 0.96 -0.53 16.50
N ALA A 103 1.39 -1.27 15.48
CA ALA A 103 1.69 -2.69 15.59
C ALA A 103 2.84 -2.95 16.58
N MET A 104 3.91 -2.14 16.54
CA MET A 104 5.02 -2.24 17.50
C MET A 104 4.55 -1.96 18.93
N SER A 105 3.74 -0.91 19.15
CA SER A 105 3.17 -0.61 20.48
C SER A 105 2.31 -1.78 20.97
N ARG A 106 1.46 -2.32 20.09
CA ARG A 106 0.59 -3.45 20.42
C ARG A 106 1.38 -4.71 20.75
N ALA A 107 2.45 -5.00 20.01
CA ALA A 107 3.33 -6.14 20.29
C ALA A 107 3.99 -6.01 21.67
N ALA A 108 4.47 -4.82 22.03
CA ALA A 108 5.05 -4.57 23.35
C ALA A 108 4.03 -4.80 24.48
N GLU A 109 2.79 -4.35 24.32
CA GLU A 109 1.69 -4.61 25.27
C GLU A 109 1.38 -6.11 25.38
N LEU A 110 1.23 -6.81 24.25
CA LEU A 110 0.97 -8.24 24.22
C LEU A 110 2.11 -9.01 24.88
N ASN A 111 3.36 -8.59 24.70
CA ASN A 111 4.50 -9.22 25.33
C ASN A 111 4.48 -9.04 26.85
N ALA A 112 4.11 -7.86 27.34
CA ALA A 112 3.92 -7.63 28.77
C ALA A 112 2.79 -8.52 29.33
N GLN A 113 1.65 -8.61 28.63
CA GLN A 113 0.51 -9.44 29.04
C GLN A 113 0.85 -10.94 29.02
N TYR A 114 1.60 -11.40 28.03
CA TYR A 114 2.05 -12.79 27.92
C TYR A 114 3.00 -13.14 29.07
N ARG A 115 3.98 -12.28 29.36
CA ARG A 115 4.90 -12.44 30.49
C ARG A 115 4.19 -12.39 31.84
N ALA A 116 3.08 -11.67 31.94
CA ALA A 116 2.20 -11.66 33.10
C ALA A 116 1.20 -12.84 33.12
N HIS A 117 1.32 -13.80 32.20
CA HIS A 117 0.42 -14.95 32.03
C HIS A 117 -1.07 -14.57 31.89
N THR A 118 -1.35 -13.34 31.47
CA THR A 118 -2.72 -12.83 31.27
C THR A 118 -3.29 -13.27 29.92
N ILE A 119 -2.41 -13.51 28.95
CA ILE A 119 -2.76 -14.06 27.64
C ILE A 119 -1.91 -15.29 27.31
N SER A 120 -2.44 -16.19 26.49
CA SER A 120 -1.69 -17.32 25.95
C SER A 120 -0.85 -16.93 24.73
N ALA A 121 0.09 -17.80 24.33
CA ALA A 121 0.88 -17.61 23.12
C ALA A 121 -0.01 -17.60 21.86
N GLU A 122 -1.10 -18.37 21.86
CA GLU A 122 -2.09 -18.43 20.78
C GLU A 122 -2.86 -17.11 20.66
N GLN A 123 -3.26 -16.52 21.79
CA GLN A 123 -3.94 -15.22 21.81
C GLN A 123 -3.02 -14.09 21.32
N TYR A 124 -1.73 -14.14 21.68
CA TYR A 124 -0.72 -13.24 21.14
C TYR A 124 -0.65 -13.38 19.61
N ARG A 125 -0.44 -14.60 19.10
CA ARG A 125 -0.29 -14.87 17.66
C ARG A 125 -1.51 -14.44 16.86
N SER A 126 -2.71 -14.75 17.37
CA SER A 126 -3.97 -14.33 16.75
C SER A 126 -4.07 -12.80 16.64
N SER A 127 -3.62 -12.08 17.68
CA SER A 127 -3.67 -10.60 17.71
C SER A 127 -2.76 -9.94 16.69
N ILE A 128 -1.61 -10.56 16.36
CA ILE A 128 -0.66 -10.00 15.40
C ILE A 128 -0.85 -10.56 13.98
N ALA A 129 -1.56 -11.68 13.82
CA ALA A 129 -1.81 -12.32 12.52
C ALA A 129 -2.52 -11.38 11.53
N GLN A 130 -3.30 -10.43 12.03
CA GLN A 130 -3.95 -9.40 11.20
C GLN A 130 -2.94 -8.55 10.38
N TYR A 131 -1.69 -8.44 10.82
CA TYR A 131 -0.66 -7.68 10.12
C TYR A 131 -0.06 -8.42 8.92
N GLU A 132 -0.27 -9.74 8.80
CA GLU A 132 0.20 -10.51 7.63
C GLU A 132 -0.46 -10.04 6.33
N ASN A 133 -1.77 -9.76 6.37
CA ASN A 133 -2.48 -9.18 5.23
C ASN A 133 -1.93 -7.79 4.88
N THR A 134 -1.63 -6.98 5.90
CA THR A 134 -1.00 -5.68 5.69
C THR A 134 0.38 -5.82 5.06
N ILE A 135 1.21 -6.77 5.49
CA ILE A 135 2.53 -7.03 4.89
C ILE A 135 2.38 -7.38 3.41
N HIS A 136 1.42 -8.23 3.07
CA HIS A 136 1.11 -8.60 1.68
C HIS A 136 0.69 -7.37 0.86
N ASP A 137 -0.20 -6.53 1.39
CA ASP A 137 -0.63 -5.30 0.72
C ASP A 137 0.54 -4.34 0.49
N LEU A 138 1.45 -4.22 1.47
CA LEU A 138 2.65 -3.38 1.33
C LEU A 138 3.64 -3.97 0.31
N ASP A 139 3.74 -5.30 0.17
CA ASP A 139 4.50 -5.93 -0.91
C ASP A 139 3.92 -5.56 -2.29
N ALA A 140 2.60 -5.65 -2.46
CA ALA A 140 1.92 -5.24 -3.69
C ALA A 140 2.15 -3.75 -4.00
N LYS A 141 2.05 -2.87 -2.99
CA LYS A 141 2.33 -1.43 -3.16
C LYS A 141 3.79 -1.16 -3.53
N ASN A 142 4.75 -1.86 -2.94
CA ASN A 142 6.15 -1.74 -3.32
C ASN A 142 6.37 -2.16 -4.79
N ALA A 143 5.72 -3.24 -5.24
CA ALA A 143 5.79 -3.68 -6.63
C ALA A 143 5.18 -2.65 -7.60
N ALA A 144 4.01 -2.09 -7.27
CA ALA A 144 3.39 -1.02 -8.05
C ALA A 144 4.28 0.22 -8.12
N ALA A 145 4.93 0.62 -7.01
CA ALA A 145 5.88 1.72 -7.00
C ALA A 145 7.06 1.47 -7.96
N GLN A 146 7.62 0.26 -7.98
CA GLN A 146 8.74 -0.09 -8.87
C GLN A 146 8.34 -0.01 -10.35
N GLN A 147 7.12 -0.43 -10.69
CA GLN A 147 6.57 -0.28 -12.03
C GLN A 147 6.43 1.20 -12.40
N GLN A 148 5.92 2.02 -11.48
CA GLN A 148 5.72 3.46 -11.70
C GLN A 148 7.04 4.23 -11.80
N ILE A 149 8.04 3.90 -10.98
CA ILE A 149 9.40 4.42 -11.06
C ILE A 149 9.99 4.16 -12.45
N SER A 150 9.91 2.90 -12.90
CA SER A 150 10.41 2.51 -14.23
C SER A 150 9.69 3.24 -15.37
N ALA A 151 8.39 3.44 -15.23
CA ALA A 151 7.58 4.20 -16.18
C ALA A 151 7.96 5.68 -16.24
N LEU A 152 8.08 6.34 -15.10
CA LEU A 152 8.49 7.74 -15.02
C LEU A 152 9.91 7.95 -15.56
N GLN A 153 10.84 7.04 -15.28
CA GLN A 153 12.19 7.08 -15.86
C GLN A 153 12.17 7.03 -17.39
N LYS A 154 11.35 6.14 -17.98
CA LYS A 154 11.16 6.09 -19.44
C LYS A 154 10.55 7.40 -19.98
N SER A 155 9.54 7.94 -19.30
CA SER A 155 8.89 9.20 -19.68
C SER A 155 9.86 10.39 -19.61
N ILE A 156 10.70 10.46 -18.58
CA ILE A 156 11.74 11.49 -18.43
C ILE A 156 12.74 11.41 -19.58
N ALA A 157 13.17 10.21 -19.96
CA ALA A 157 14.15 10.01 -21.04
C ALA A 157 13.67 10.52 -22.41
N VAL A 158 12.36 10.53 -22.67
CA VAL A 158 11.77 10.97 -23.94
C VAL A 158 11.15 12.37 -23.88
N THR A 159 11.19 13.03 -22.72
CA THR A 159 10.61 14.36 -22.48
C THR A 159 11.69 15.45 -22.63
N PRO A 160 11.41 16.56 -23.35
CA PRO A 160 12.33 17.69 -23.43
C PRO A 160 12.76 18.19 -22.04
N ALA A 161 14.02 18.61 -21.91
CA ALA A 161 14.59 19.00 -20.62
C ALA A 161 13.78 20.10 -19.89
N SER A 162 13.17 21.02 -20.65
CA SER A 162 12.30 22.09 -20.13
C SER A 162 11.03 21.59 -19.44
N GLN A 163 10.57 20.38 -19.76
CA GLN A 163 9.34 19.79 -19.23
C GLN A 163 9.61 18.58 -18.31
N ALA A 164 10.86 18.15 -18.19
CA ALA A 164 11.24 16.95 -17.44
C ALA A 164 11.31 17.15 -15.92
N ALA A 165 11.40 18.39 -15.43
CA ALA A 165 11.58 18.67 -14.01
C ALA A 165 10.43 18.12 -13.12
N PRO A 166 9.14 18.36 -13.42
CA PRO A 166 8.05 17.85 -12.59
C PRO A 166 7.97 16.32 -12.56
N PHE A 167 8.36 15.65 -13.65
CA PHE A 167 8.45 14.19 -13.68
C PHE A 167 9.57 13.66 -12.77
N ARG A 168 10.72 14.35 -12.74
CA ARG A 168 11.82 14.01 -11.81
C ARG A 168 11.42 14.22 -10.36
N ASP A 169 10.68 15.28 -10.05
CA ASP A 169 10.19 15.55 -8.69
C ASP A 169 9.20 14.47 -8.22
N ALA A 170 8.26 14.09 -9.10
CA ALA A 170 7.33 12.99 -8.83
C ALA A 170 8.06 11.66 -8.66
N LEU A 171 9.04 11.36 -9.52
CA LEU A 171 9.89 10.17 -9.41
C LEU A 171 10.62 10.11 -8.07
N HIS A 172 11.31 11.19 -7.68
CA HIS A 172 12.04 11.25 -6.42
C HIS A 172 11.12 11.06 -5.21
N THR A 173 9.93 11.67 -5.24
CA THR A 173 8.91 11.48 -4.19
C THR A 173 8.50 10.02 -4.09
N ILE A 174 8.14 9.38 -5.20
CA ILE A 174 7.72 7.96 -5.23
C ILE A 174 8.87 7.05 -4.74
N GLU A 175 10.12 7.30 -5.15
CA GLU A 175 11.27 6.52 -4.68
C GLU A 175 11.48 6.64 -3.17
N GLN A 176 11.36 7.85 -2.61
CA GLN A 176 11.48 8.08 -1.18
C GLN A 176 10.35 7.41 -0.40
N ASP A 177 9.11 7.56 -0.87
CA ASP A 177 7.93 6.98 -0.22
C ASP A 177 7.90 5.46 -0.32
N ASN A 178 8.39 4.89 -1.43
CA ASN A 178 8.56 3.45 -1.57
C ASN A 178 9.54 2.89 -0.52
N LYS A 179 10.65 3.59 -0.25
CA LYS A 179 11.58 3.20 0.83
C LYS A 179 10.92 3.23 2.21
N ARG A 180 10.06 4.23 2.45
CA ARG A 180 9.29 4.36 3.70
C ARG A 180 8.29 3.21 3.86
N ILE A 181 7.57 2.87 2.80
CA ILE A 181 6.65 1.73 2.74
C ILE A 181 7.41 0.42 3.02
N ALA A 182 8.56 0.20 2.36
CA ALA A 182 9.40 -0.96 2.59
C ALA A 182 9.89 -1.06 4.05
N ALA A 183 10.30 0.06 4.66
CA ALA A 183 10.72 0.09 6.06
C ALA A 183 9.55 -0.19 7.03
N ALA A 184 8.36 0.34 6.76
CA ALA A 184 7.16 0.05 7.53
C ALA A 184 6.79 -1.45 7.48
N LYS A 185 6.85 -2.04 6.29
CA LYS A 185 6.65 -3.48 6.08
C LYS A 185 7.62 -4.33 6.90
N GLU A 186 8.90 -3.96 6.93
CA GLU A 186 9.91 -4.71 7.68
C GLU A 186 9.64 -4.64 9.19
N ARG A 187 9.22 -3.48 9.71
CA ARG A 187 8.79 -3.36 11.11
C ARG A 187 7.58 -4.25 11.42
N LEU A 188 6.62 -4.36 10.50
CA LEU A 188 5.48 -5.27 10.67
C LEU A 188 5.91 -6.74 10.69
N ARG A 189 6.86 -7.14 9.81
CA ARG A 189 7.42 -8.50 9.84
C ARG A 189 8.12 -8.81 11.16
N GLN A 190 8.87 -7.85 11.71
CA GLN A 190 9.48 -8.02 13.03
C GLN A 190 8.43 -8.23 14.12
N VAL A 191 7.29 -7.53 14.05
CA VAL A 191 6.18 -7.74 14.96
C VAL A 191 5.61 -9.15 14.82
N THR A 192 5.38 -9.66 13.61
CA THR A 192 4.79 -10.99 13.43
C THR A 192 5.74 -12.13 13.83
N LEU A 193 7.06 -11.90 13.69
CA LEU A 193 8.10 -12.82 14.15
C LEU A 193 8.37 -12.76 15.67
N SER A 194 7.90 -11.73 16.37
CA SER A 194 8.12 -11.56 17.81
C SER A 194 7.29 -12.48 18.71
N ALA A 195 6.38 -13.27 18.13
CA ALA A 195 5.48 -14.11 18.90
C ALA A 195 6.21 -15.24 19.64
N PRO A 196 5.84 -15.54 20.89
CA PRO A 196 6.41 -16.67 21.62
C PRO A 196 6.03 -18.01 20.96
N ALA A 197 6.94 -18.99 21.06
CA ALA A 197 6.68 -20.36 20.62
C ALA A 197 5.56 -20.99 21.47
N SER A 198 4.79 -21.90 20.87
CA SER A 198 3.86 -22.75 21.61
C SER A 198 4.67 -23.66 22.55
N ALA A 199 4.35 -23.63 23.84
CA ALA A 199 4.89 -24.57 24.82
C ALA A 199 4.27 -25.96 24.64
#